data_AF-A0A5J6PSY5-F1
#
_entry.id   AF-A0A5J6PSY5-F1
#
_cell.length_a   1.000
_cell.length_b   1.000
_cell.length_c   1.000
_cell.angle_alpha   90.00
_cell.angle_beta   90.00
_cell.angle_gamma   90.00
#
_symmetry.space_group_name_H-M   'P 1'
#
loop_
_entity.id
_entity.type
_entity.pdbx_description
1 polymer ?
#
loop_
_entity_poly.entity_id
_entity_poly.type
_entity_poly.pdbx_seq_one_letter_code
_entity_poly.pdbx_strand_id
1 'polypeptide(L)'
;MKYFLILSACMLSACAATANEEYLVSAYDQKGRLLNKRIELGSNQAGIPLVRDTLCKTHPNAIIRVHNKANKQLAKNYQPYSCRNKR
;
A
#
# COMPACT_ATOMS: atom_id res chain seq x y z
N MET A 1 -10.90 -21.12 -47.69
CA MET A 1 -10.65 -19.79 -47.08
C MET A 1 -11.80 -19.42 -46.13
N LYS A 2 -11.90 -20.03 -44.94
CA LYS A 2 -13.00 -19.70 -44.00
C LYS A 2 -12.64 -19.79 -42.50
N TYR A 3 -11.36 -20.00 -42.18
CA TYR A 3 -10.91 -20.19 -40.79
C TYR A 3 -9.91 -19.14 -40.31
N PHE A 4 -9.49 -18.21 -41.19
CA PHE A 4 -8.50 -17.18 -40.84
C PHE A 4 -9.07 -16.00 -40.05
N LEU A 5 -10.40 -15.83 -40.02
CA LEU A 5 -11.04 -14.72 -39.29
C LEU A 5 -11.26 -15.01 -37.80
N ILE A 6 -11.10 -16.25 -37.34
CA ILE A 6 -11.38 -16.63 -35.95
C ILE A 6 -10.12 -16.51 -35.07
N LEU A 7 -8.92 -16.53 -35.66
CA LEU A 7 -7.67 -16.51 -34.89
C LEU A 7 -7.30 -15.11 -34.34
N SER A 8 -7.87 -14.04 -34.89
CA SER A 8 -7.55 -12.65 -34.51
C SER A 8 -8.34 -12.14 -33.29
N ALA A 9 -9.35 -12.87 -32.82
CA ALA A 9 -10.18 -12.45 -31.68
C ALA A 9 -9.58 -12.78 -30.30
N CYS A 10 -8.57 -13.68 -30.23
CA CYS A 10 -7.99 -14.11 -28.96
C CYS A 10 -6.85 -13.21 -28.43
N MET A 11 -6.44 -12.16 -29.15
CA MET A 11 -5.33 -11.30 -28.73
C MET A 11 -5.71 -9.99 -28.03
N LEU A 12 -7.01 -9.74 -27.76
CA LEU A 12 -7.47 -8.51 -27.10
C LEU A 12 -7.74 -8.62 -25.58
N SER A 13 -7.17 -9.61 -24.88
CA SER A 13 -7.14 -9.62 -23.41
C SER A 13 -5.88 -8.94 -22.85
N ALA A 14 -5.52 -7.78 -23.39
CA ALA A 14 -4.48 -6.93 -22.83
C ALA A 14 -5.01 -6.23 -21.56
N CYS A 15 -4.74 -6.85 -20.41
CA CYS A 15 -4.62 -6.28 -19.06
C CYS A 15 -5.20 -4.87 -18.84
N ALA A 16 -6.51 -4.77 -18.58
CA ALA A 16 -7.05 -3.68 -17.76
C ALA A 16 -7.09 -4.13 -16.29
N ALA A 17 -5.94 -4.52 -15.74
CA ALA A 17 -5.80 -4.60 -14.29
C ALA A 17 -5.42 -3.19 -13.81
N THR A 18 -6.40 -2.28 -13.78
CA THR A 18 -6.32 -1.13 -12.88
C THR A 18 -6.34 -1.70 -11.48
N ALA A 19 -5.18 -2.14 -11.00
CA ALA A 19 -4.98 -2.53 -9.63
C ALA A 19 -5.23 -1.27 -8.81
N ASN A 20 -6.42 -1.19 -8.23
CA ASN A 20 -6.64 -0.30 -7.11
C ASN A 20 -5.69 -0.77 -6.02
N GLU A 21 -4.46 -0.25 -6.01
CA GLU A 21 -3.44 -0.64 -5.05
C GLU A 21 -3.86 -0.08 -3.71
N GLU A 22 -4.62 -0.87 -2.96
CA GLU A 22 -5.00 -0.53 -1.60
C GLU A 22 -3.79 -0.70 -0.68
N TYR A 23 -3.55 0.27 0.19
CA TYR A 23 -2.43 0.30 1.12
C TYR A 23 -2.90 0.17 2.57
N LEU A 24 -2.14 -0.56 3.37
CA LEU A 24 -2.34 -0.72 4.79
C LEU A 24 -1.21 0.00 5.53
N VAL A 25 -1.55 1.08 6.23
CA VAL A 25 -0.58 1.83 7.04
C VAL A 25 -0.70 1.38 8.49
N SER A 26 0.42 1.01 9.09
CA SER A 26 0.48 0.45 10.44
C SER A 26 1.62 1.06 11.23
N ALA A 27 1.39 1.34 12.51
CA ALA A 27 2.40 1.86 13.43
C ALA A 27 2.90 0.73 14.34
N TYR A 28 4.22 0.58 14.44
CA TYR A 28 4.87 -0.41 15.29
C TYR A 28 5.76 0.27 16.32
N ASP A 29 5.96 -0.34 17.47
CA ASP A 29 7.02 0.08 18.40
C ASP A 29 8.39 -0.48 17.98
N GLN A 30 9.44 -0.08 18.70
CA GLN A 30 10.79 -0.58 18.45
C GLN A 30 10.97 -2.09 18.68
N LYS A 31 10.03 -2.73 19.39
CA LYS A 31 10.00 -4.18 19.63
C LYS A 31 9.17 -4.92 18.56
N GLY A 32 8.64 -4.21 17.56
CA GLY A 32 7.83 -4.78 16.50
C GLY A 32 6.38 -5.05 16.88
N ARG A 33 5.90 -4.54 18.02
CA ARG A 33 4.50 -4.66 18.45
C ARG A 33 3.65 -3.61 17.74
N LEU A 34 2.48 -4.02 17.27
CA LEU A 34 1.53 -3.12 16.63
C LEU A 34 0.95 -2.15 17.68
N LEU A 35 1.10 -0.85 17.45
CA LEU A 35 0.65 0.21 18.37
C LEU A 35 -0.78 0.69 18.09
N ASN A 36 -1.27 0.54 16.85
CA ASN A 36 -2.61 0.97 16.44
C ASN A 36 -3.23 -0.03 15.45
N LYS A 37 -4.56 -0.02 15.34
CA LYS A 37 -5.28 -0.73 14.26
C LYS A 37 -4.74 -0.27 12.90
N ARG A 38 -4.66 -1.21 11.95
CA ARG A 38 -4.18 -0.95 10.59
C ARG A 38 -5.16 0.00 9.90
N ILE A 39 -4.67 1.12 9.39
CA ILE A 39 -5.47 2.07 8.64
C ILE A 39 -5.45 1.64 7.18
N GLU A 40 -6.62 1.29 6.66
CA GLU A 40 -6.77 0.97 5.25
C GLU A 40 -6.94 2.25 4.45
N LEU A 41 -6.06 2.44 3.48
CA LEU A 41 -6.18 3.44 2.44
C LEU A 41 -6.56 2.70 1.17
N GLY A 42 -7.55 3.21 0.44
CA GLY A 42 -7.86 2.71 -0.90
C GLY A 42 -6.70 2.96 -1.87
N SER A 43 -6.98 3.02 -3.18
CA SER A 43 -5.98 3.33 -4.24
C SER A 43 -5.28 4.71 -4.10
N ASN A 44 -5.52 5.44 -3.01
CA ASN A 44 -5.03 6.78 -2.80
C ASN A 44 -3.68 6.79 -2.07
N GLN A 45 -2.60 6.68 -2.84
CA GLN A 45 -1.23 6.87 -2.36
C GLN A 45 -1.02 8.23 -1.68
N ALA A 46 -1.74 9.28 -2.11
CA ALA A 46 -1.59 10.63 -1.55
C ALA A 46 -2.07 10.74 -0.08
N GLY A 47 -2.86 9.78 0.42
CA GLY A 47 -3.27 9.71 1.82
C GLY A 47 -2.18 9.18 2.77
N ILE A 48 -1.16 8.49 2.25
CA ILE A 48 -0.14 7.83 3.07
C ILE A 48 0.68 8.84 3.90
N PRO A 49 1.17 9.97 3.35
CA PRO A 49 1.88 10.97 4.15
C PRO A 49 1.04 11.55 5.29
N LEU A 50 -0.25 11.83 5.02
CA LEU A 50 -1.17 12.36 6.03
C LEU A 50 -1.39 11.38 7.18
N VAL A 51 -1.63 10.11 6.86
CA VAL A 51 -1.78 9.06 7.87
C VAL A 51 -0.48 8.86 8.64
N ARG A 52 0.67 8.88 7.96
CA ARG A 52 1.98 8.77 8.59
C ARG A 52 2.20 9.90 9.60
N ASP A 53 1.93 11.14 9.22
CA ASP A 53 2.08 12.30 10.09
C ASP A 53 1.12 12.24 11.28
N THR A 54 -0.11 11.80 11.05
CA THR A 54 -1.11 11.59 12.10
C THR A 54 -0.65 10.51 13.09
N LEU A 55 -0.19 9.37 12.59
CA LEU A 55 0.34 8.28 13.41
C LEU A 55 1.59 8.69 14.19
N CYS A 56 2.47 9.50 13.60
CA CYS A 56 3.65 10.01 14.30
C CYS A 56 3.32 11.05 15.36
N LYS A 57 2.25 11.84 15.21
CA LYS A 57 1.76 12.72 16.28
C LYS A 57 1.22 11.92 17.46
N THR A 58 0.48 10.85 17.19
CA THR A 58 -0.07 9.98 18.25
C THR A 58 1.01 9.10 18.90
N HIS A 59 1.97 8.63 18.11
CA HIS A 59 3.04 7.73 18.54
C HIS A 59 4.42 8.25 18.08
N PRO A 60 5.05 9.17 18.82
CA PRO A 60 6.25 9.89 18.37
C PRO A 60 7.51 9.02 18.21
N ASN A 61 7.50 7.79 18.75
CA ASN A 61 8.60 6.84 18.67
C ASN A 61 8.23 5.59 17.83
N ALA A 62 7.14 5.64 17.06
CA ALA A 62 6.71 4.51 16.24
C ALA A 62 7.52 4.37 14.95
N ILE A 63 7.55 3.16 14.41
CA ILE A 63 8.02 2.84 13.07
C ILE A 63 6.78 2.56 12.23
N ILE A 64 6.52 3.42 11.25
CA ILE A 64 5.40 3.29 10.32
C ILE A 64 5.82 2.37 9.19
N ARG A 65 5.00 1.35 8.91
CA ARG A 65 5.17 0.44 7.77
C ARG A 65 3.93 0.47 6.91
N VAL A 66 4.15 0.55 5.60
CA VAL A 66 3.10 0.52 4.59
C VAL A 66 3.14 -0.83 3.89
N HIS A 67 2.02 -1.54 3.88
CA HIS A 67 1.89 -2.81 3.21
C HIS A 67 0.87 -2.69 2.09
N ASN A 68 1.03 -3.46 1.01
CA ASN A 68 -0.03 -3.61 0.02
C ASN A 68 -1.13 -4.49 0.61
N LYS A 69 -2.39 -4.08 0.50
CA LYS A 69 -3.50 -4.85 1.05
C LYS A 69 -3.69 -6.19 0.34
N ALA A 70 -3.42 -6.24 -0.97
CA ALA A 70 -3.63 -7.42 -1.81
C ALA A 70 -2.73 -8.59 -1.41
N ASN A 71 -1.43 -8.35 -1.20
CA ASN A 71 -0.45 -9.40 -0.89
C ASN A 71 0.14 -9.32 0.53
N LYS A 72 -0.26 -8.32 1.33
CA LYS A 72 0.25 -8.02 2.68
C LYS A 72 1.77 -7.82 2.75
N GLN A 73 2.46 -7.67 1.62
CA GLN A 73 3.89 -7.41 1.57
C GLN A 73 4.16 -5.91 1.78
N LEU A 74 5.37 -5.59 2.24
CA LEU A 74 5.80 -4.20 2.35
C LEU A 74 5.72 -3.52 0.98
N ALA A 75 5.10 -2.35 0.91
CA ALA A 75 5.01 -1.60 -0.32
C ALA A 75 6.42 -1.13 -0.72
N LYS A 76 6.92 -1.59 -1.87
CA LYS A 76 8.30 -1.30 -2.34
C LYS A 76 8.60 0.20 -2.43
N ASN A 77 7.58 0.99 -2.74
CA ASN A 77 7.68 2.45 -2.88
C ASN A 77 7.69 3.19 -1.54
N TYR A 78 7.44 2.49 -0.43
CA TYR A 78 7.34 3.08 0.90
C TYR A 78 8.24 2.34 1.89
N GLN A 79 9.46 2.87 2.07
CA GLN A 79 10.36 2.35 3.09
C GLN A 79 9.79 2.60 4.50
N PRO A 80 10.14 1.75 5.49
CA PRO A 80 9.74 1.96 6.87
C PRO A 80 10.16 3.36 7.35
N TYR A 81 9.20 4.11 7.89
CA TYR A 81 9.44 5.48 8.35
C TYR A 81 9.50 5.50 9.87
N SER A 82 10.65 5.90 10.42
CA SER A 82 10.78 6.11 11.86
C SER A 82 10.22 7.49 12.22
N CYS A 83 9.16 7.51 13.01
CA CYS A 83 8.71 8.74 13.66
C CYS A 83 9.83 9.24 14.56
N ARG A 84 10.18 10.51 14.42
CA ARG A 84 11.12 11.17 15.32
C ARG A 84 10.32 12.13 16.17
N ASN A 85 10.42 11.97 17.48
CA ASN A 85 9.90 12.96 18.40
C ASN A 85 10.65 14.28 18.13
N LYS A 86 9.98 15.24 17.49
CA LYS A 86 10.46 16.63 17.44
C LYS A 86 10.16 17.22 18.82
N ARG A 87 11.03 16.90 19.79
CA ARG A 87 11.10 17.65 21.04
C ARG A 87 11.62 19.04 20.76
#